data_AF-A0A6N3H9C0-F1
#
_entry.id   AF-A0A6N3H9C0-F1
#
_cell.length_a   1.000
_cell.length_b   1.000
_cell.length_c   1.000
_cell.angle_alpha   90.00
_cell.angle_beta   90.00
_cell.angle_gamma   90.00
#
_symmetry.space_group_name_H-M   'P 1'
#
loop_
_entity.id
_entity.type
_entity.pdbx_description
1 polymer ?
#
loop_
_entity_poly.entity_id
_entity_poly.type
_entity_poly.pdbx_seq_one_letter_code
_entity_poly.pdbx_strand_id
1 'polypeptide(L)'
;MTKIIDATGKACPMPVIMAKKEIEANHDSFIITVDNAIAVENLKKLAVSQSYDAVVSGSGERFEVRFITDGREIPETEMIVLPDSSAAIRGTGKWVVFMGKDYIGEGDYELGSALVKMFFYTLSQADDVPESILFMNSGVKLPTLDEQVVSHLQALEDRGVKILVCGTCLDYYKLKGDLKLGEISNMYDITEKMFAASKVIAL
;
A
#
# COMPACT_ATOMS: atom_id res chain seq x y z
N MET A 1 -25.92 12.76 8.33
CA MET A 1 -26.32 11.36 8.06
C MET A 1 -25.07 10.52 8.26
N THR A 2 -25.15 9.41 9.02
CA THR A 2 -23.99 8.50 9.17
C THR A 2 -23.72 7.80 7.84
N LYS A 3 -22.50 7.91 7.32
CA LYS A 3 -22.12 7.28 6.05
C LYS A 3 -21.98 5.77 6.24
N ILE A 4 -22.54 4.98 5.31
CA ILE A 4 -22.52 3.51 5.34
C ILE A 4 -21.83 3.02 4.08
N ILE A 5 -20.89 2.09 4.25
CA ILE A 5 -20.01 1.58 3.21
C ILE A 5 -20.11 0.06 3.19
N ASP A 6 -20.35 -0.52 2.03
CA ASP A 6 -20.37 -1.97 1.87
C ASP A 6 -19.05 -2.46 1.27
N ALA A 7 -18.28 -3.19 2.07
CA ALA A 7 -17.04 -3.86 1.67
C ALA A 7 -17.16 -5.39 1.68
N THR A 8 -18.39 -5.94 1.68
CA THR A 8 -18.62 -7.38 1.55
C THR A 8 -18.12 -7.91 0.19
N GLY A 9 -17.61 -9.15 0.18
CA GLY A 9 -17.00 -9.78 -0.98
C GLY A 9 -15.65 -9.19 -1.40
N LYS A 10 -15.09 -8.23 -0.66
CA LYS A 10 -13.82 -7.59 -0.98
C LYS A 10 -12.66 -8.25 -0.25
N ALA A 11 -11.70 -8.78 -1.00
CA ALA A 11 -10.47 -9.34 -0.44
C ALA A 11 -9.64 -8.26 0.27
N CYS A 12 -8.87 -8.67 1.29
CA CYS A 12 -7.83 -7.83 1.90
C CYS A 12 -6.86 -7.34 0.79
N PRO A 13 -6.45 -6.06 0.75
CA PRO A 13 -6.63 -5.01 1.77
C PRO A 13 -7.79 -4.05 1.51
N MET A 14 -8.70 -4.36 0.60
CA MET A 14 -9.74 -3.42 0.15
C MET A 14 -10.62 -2.86 1.28
N PRO A 15 -11.13 -3.64 2.25
CA PRO A 15 -11.95 -3.07 3.34
C PRO A 15 -11.20 -2.02 4.16
N VAL A 16 -9.90 -2.24 4.42
CA VAL A 16 -9.05 -1.30 5.18
C VAL A 16 -8.86 0.00 4.42
N ILE A 17 -8.62 -0.07 3.11
CA ILE A 17 -8.45 1.11 2.25
C ILE A 17 -9.75 1.91 2.14
N MET A 18 -10.89 1.23 2.03
CA MET A 18 -12.19 1.89 1.99
C MET A 18 -12.47 2.65 3.30
N ALA A 19 -12.13 2.07 4.46
CA ALA A 19 -12.24 2.75 5.74
C ALA A 19 -11.25 3.93 5.87
N LYS A 20 -10.00 3.77 5.43
CA LYS A 20 -8.98 4.83 5.49
C LYS A 20 -9.40 6.09 4.71
N LYS A 21 -10.03 5.92 3.55
CA LYS A 21 -10.55 7.05 2.75
C LYS A 21 -11.60 7.90 3.48
N GLU A 22 -12.36 7.30 4.38
CA GLU A 22 -13.34 8.03 5.18
C GLU A 22 -12.72 8.76 6.36
N ILE A 23 -11.68 8.16 6.94
CA ILE A 23 -10.85 8.79 7.96
C ILE A 23 -10.19 10.05 7.37
N GLU A 24 -9.62 9.95 6.17
CA GLU A 24 -9.02 11.07 5.43
C GLU A 24 -10.02 12.15 5.04
N ALA A 25 -11.30 11.78 4.85
CA ALA A 25 -12.39 12.72 4.62
C ALA A 25 -12.86 13.45 5.90
N ASN A 26 -12.18 13.23 7.04
CA ASN A 26 -12.52 13.79 8.35
C ASN A 26 -13.96 13.52 8.80
N HIS A 27 -14.46 12.30 8.55
CA HIS A 27 -15.78 11.91 9.04
C HIS A 27 -15.73 11.46 10.50
N ASP A 28 -16.38 12.21 11.40
CA ASP A 28 -16.46 11.88 12.84
C ASP A 28 -17.07 10.50 13.12
N SER A 29 -17.94 10.01 12.23
CA SER A 29 -18.44 8.63 12.31
C SER A 29 -18.87 8.07 10.96
N PHE A 30 -18.59 6.78 10.76
CA PHE A 30 -19.06 6.01 9.62
C PHE A 30 -19.20 4.52 9.96
N ILE A 31 -19.92 3.78 9.12
CA ILE A 31 -20.12 2.33 9.27
C ILE A 31 -19.57 1.66 8.02
N ILE A 32 -18.77 0.62 8.20
CA ILE A 32 -18.32 -0.26 7.12
C ILE A 32 -18.79 -1.69 7.37
N THR A 33 -19.41 -2.31 6.36
CA THR A 33 -19.88 -3.69 6.42
C THR A 33 -18.88 -4.64 5.75
N VAL A 34 -18.57 -5.76 6.41
CA VAL A 34 -17.67 -6.82 5.91
C VAL A 34 -18.27 -8.21 6.17
N ASP A 35 -17.74 -9.24 5.54
CA ASP A 35 -18.30 -10.61 5.53
C ASP A 35 -17.45 -11.65 6.28
N ASN A 36 -16.33 -11.23 6.89
CA ASN A 36 -15.44 -12.17 7.58
C ASN A 36 -14.75 -11.53 8.80
N ALA A 37 -14.42 -12.37 9.78
CA ALA A 37 -13.81 -11.94 11.04
C ALA A 37 -12.40 -11.35 10.87
N ILE A 38 -11.64 -11.77 9.85
CA ILE A 38 -10.29 -11.24 9.60
C ILE A 38 -10.37 -9.75 9.19
N ALA A 39 -11.33 -9.40 8.35
CA ALA A 39 -11.60 -8.01 7.97
C ALA A 39 -12.01 -7.17 9.18
N VAL A 40 -12.85 -7.71 10.09
CA VAL A 40 -13.21 -7.04 11.35
C VAL A 40 -11.97 -6.73 12.19
N GLU A 41 -11.08 -7.70 12.40
CA GLU A 41 -9.87 -7.51 13.20
C GLU A 41 -8.89 -6.51 12.56
N ASN A 42 -8.76 -6.51 11.24
CA ASN A 42 -7.95 -5.51 10.53
C ASN A 42 -8.54 -4.10 10.62
N LEU A 43 -9.87 -3.96 10.56
CA LEU A 43 -10.56 -2.68 10.72
C LEU A 43 -10.45 -2.13 12.14
N LYS A 44 -10.53 -2.99 13.17
CA LYS A 44 -10.26 -2.60 14.56
C LYS A 44 -8.84 -2.06 14.74
N LYS A 45 -7.85 -2.75 14.18
CA LYS A 45 -6.44 -2.29 14.21
C LYS A 45 -6.27 -0.95 13.51
N LEU A 46 -6.91 -0.76 12.35
CA LEU A 46 -6.90 0.52 11.64
C LEU A 46 -7.49 1.64 12.52
N ALA A 47 -8.68 1.43 13.11
CA ALA A 47 -9.35 2.42 13.95
C ALA A 47 -8.43 2.92 15.06
N VAL A 48 -7.86 2.00 15.84
CA VAL A 48 -6.92 2.32 16.93
C VAL A 48 -5.71 3.11 16.41
N SER A 49 -5.13 2.70 15.28
CA SER A 49 -3.96 3.37 14.69
C SER A 49 -4.23 4.80 14.18
N GLN A 50 -5.50 5.13 13.93
CA GLN A 50 -5.95 6.41 13.39
C GLN A 50 -6.75 7.22 14.43
N SER A 51 -6.70 6.83 15.71
CA SER A 51 -7.40 7.51 16.81
C SER A 51 -8.94 7.47 16.74
N TYR A 52 -9.50 6.40 16.16
CA TYR A 52 -10.93 6.07 16.19
C TYR A 52 -11.20 4.90 17.14
N ASP A 53 -12.39 4.88 17.74
CA ASP A 53 -12.95 3.68 18.35
C ASP A 53 -13.72 2.85 17.30
N ALA A 54 -13.69 1.53 17.46
CA ALA A 54 -14.41 0.58 16.60
C ALA A 54 -15.42 -0.24 17.39
N VAL A 55 -16.71 -0.04 17.12
CA VAL A 55 -17.81 -0.84 17.68
C VAL A 55 -18.29 -1.83 16.63
N VAL A 56 -18.31 -3.12 16.96
CA VAL A 56 -18.73 -4.17 16.03
C VAL A 56 -20.12 -4.68 16.39
N SER A 57 -20.98 -4.78 15.39
CA SER A 57 -22.30 -5.41 15.48
C SER A 57 -22.49 -6.44 14.37
N GLY A 58 -23.36 -7.42 14.59
CA GLY A 58 -23.64 -8.52 13.66
C GLY A 58 -22.98 -9.84 14.05
N SER A 59 -23.46 -10.93 13.44
CA SER A 59 -22.96 -12.29 13.63
C SER A 59 -23.26 -13.13 12.37
N GLY A 60 -22.45 -14.16 12.13
CA GLY A 60 -22.57 -15.00 10.93
C GLY A 60 -21.79 -14.44 9.74
N GLU A 61 -22.48 -14.14 8.64
CA GLU A 61 -21.88 -13.81 7.32
C GLU A 61 -21.79 -12.30 7.04
N ARG A 62 -22.23 -11.44 7.96
CA ARG A 62 -22.21 -9.97 7.80
C ARG A 62 -21.94 -9.28 9.13
N PHE A 63 -20.90 -8.47 9.16
CA PHE A 63 -20.44 -7.68 10.30
C PHE A 63 -20.47 -6.21 9.94
N GLU A 64 -20.98 -5.38 10.84
CA GLU A 64 -20.91 -3.93 10.75
C GLU A 64 -19.87 -3.43 11.75
N VAL A 65 -18.87 -2.69 11.25
CA VAL A 65 -17.85 -2.03 12.06
C VAL A 65 -18.12 -0.53 11.99
N ARG A 66 -18.52 0.04 13.13
CA ARG A 66 -18.76 1.48 13.28
C ARG A 66 -17.50 2.14 13.82
N PHE A 67 -16.99 3.10 13.06
CA PHE A 67 -15.91 4.00 13.43
C PHE A 67 -16.52 5.25 14.08
N ILE A 68 -16.02 5.67 15.24
CA ILE A 68 -16.49 6.84 15.98
C ILE A 68 -15.28 7.59 16.53
N THR A 69 -15.24 8.91 16.32
CA THR A 69 -14.45 9.84 17.14
C THR A 69 -15.39 10.46 18.16
N ASP A 70 -14.99 10.48 19.43
CA ASP A 70 -15.89 10.81 20.55
C ASP A 70 -16.14 12.33 20.68
N GLY A 71 -16.29 13.05 19.57
CA GLY A 71 -16.53 14.49 19.52
C GLY A 71 -15.48 15.34 20.26
N ARG A 72 -14.33 14.77 20.60
CA ARG A 72 -13.21 15.52 21.17
C ARG A 72 -12.65 16.39 20.06
N GLU A 73 -12.99 17.68 20.07
CA GLU A 73 -12.13 18.69 19.48
C GLU A 73 -10.71 18.39 19.93
N ILE A 74 -9.79 18.20 18.98
CA ILE A 74 -8.38 18.01 19.27
C ILE A 74 -7.92 19.34 19.89
N PRO A 75 -7.67 19.43 21.21
CA PRO A 75 -7.12 20.66 21.75
C PRO A 75 -5.70 20.73 21.20
N GLU A 76 -5.34 21.81 20.50
CA GLU A 76 -3.96 22.06 20.02
C GLU A 76 -2.92 21.92 21.16
N THR A 77 -3.38 21.94 22.42
CA THR A 77 -2.59 21.96 23.65
C THR A 77 -2.53 20.60 24.39
N GLU A 78 -3.26 19.56 23.97
CA GLU A 78 -3.21 18.21 24.58
C GLU A 78 -2.72 17.13 23.60
N MET A 79 -1.68 17.46 22.83
CA MET A 79 -0.79 16.41 22.31
C MET A 79 -0.11 15.74 23.51
N ILE A 80 -0.69 14.64 24.00
CA ILE A 80 0.04 13.72 24.87
C ILE A 80 1.23 13.25 24.06
N VAL A 81 2.41 13.74 24.43
CA VAL A 81 3.68 13.17 24.00
C VAL A 81 3.73 11.78 24.64
N LEU A 82 3.18 10.80 23.93
CA LEU A 82 3.58 9.41 24.10
C LEU A 82 5.12 9.40 24.01
N PRO A 83 5.83 8.69 24.90
CA PRO A 83 7.26 8.50 24.71
C PRO A 83 7.43 7.95 23.30
N ASP A 84 8.27 8.64 22.53
CA ASP A 84 8.41 8.57 21.09
C ASP A 84 8.57 7.12 20.58
N SER A 85 7.47 6.39 20.44
CA SER A 85 7.37 5.19 19.61
C SER A 85 7.22 5.57 18.14
N SER A 86 7.15 6.88 17.83
CA SER A 86 7.46 7.41 16.50
C SER A 86 8.96 7.48 16.18
N ALA A 87 9.83 6.97 17.07
CA ALA A 87 11.18 6.53 16.71
C ALA A 87 11.17 5.26 15.82
N ALA A 88 10.02 4.61 15.61
CA ALA A 88 9.85 3.59 14.60
C ALA A 88 8.79 4.02 13.58
N ILE A 89 9.27 4.41 12.39
CA ILE A 89 8.52 4.73 11.16
C ILE A 89 7.91 6.15 11.09
N ARG A 90 8.68 7.19 11.42
CA ARG A 90 8.70 8.39 10.57
C ARG A 90 9.97 8.35 9.75
N GLY A 91 9.88 7.81 8.54
CA GLY A 91 11.02 7.75 7.62
C GLY A 91 11.36 9.15 7.12
N THR A 92 12.21 9.89 7.83
CA THR A 92 12.73 11.20 7.39
C THR A 92 13.82 11.06 6.32
N GLY A 93 13.80 9.98 5.55
CA GLY A 93 14.84 9.64 4.58
C GLY A 93 14.22 9.02 3.33
N LYS A 94 14.79 9.38 2.18
CA LYS A 94 14.48 8.78 0.89
C LYS A 94 14.58 7.26 0.99
N TRP A 95 13.50 6.55 0.66
CA TRP A 95 13.49 5.10 0.65
C TRP A 95 13.08 4.59 -0.73
N VAL A 96 13.50 3.37 -1.06
CA VAL A 96 13.20 2.74 -2.34
C VAL A 96 12.63 1.35 -2.16
N VAL A 97 11.88 0.89 -3.16
CA VAL A 97 11.48 -0.51 -3.30
C VAL A 97 12.36 -1.15 -4.37
N PHE A 98 12.95 -2.29 -4.04
CA PHE A 98 13.62 -3.16 -4.99
C PHE A 98 12.73 -4.37 -5.27
N MET A 99 12.35 -4.56 -6.53
CA MET A 99 11.49 -5.65 -6.98
C MET A 99 12.30 -6.58 -7.89
N GLY A 100 12.80 -7.66 -7.32
CA GLY A 100 13.61 -8.66 -8.04
C GLY A 100 12.78 -9.73 -8.73
N LYS A 101 11.50 -9.82 -8.41
CA LYS A 101 10.59 -10.89 -8.84
C LYS A 101 9.26 -10.34 -9.31
N ASP A 102 8.57 -11.11 -10.14
CA ASP A 102 7.18 -10.89 -10.57
C ASP A 102 6.14 -11.40 -9.55
N TYR A 103 6.58 -11.77 -8.35
CA TYR A 103 5.77 -12.30 -7.26
C TYR A 103 6.41 -11.95 -5.90
N ILE A 104 5.64 -12.00 -4.81
CA ILE A 104 6.14 -11.77 -3.44
C ILE A 104 6.28 -13.11 -2.68
N GLY A 105 7.40 -13.25 -1.96
CA GLY A 105 7.67 -14.37 -1.06
C GLY A 105 8.30 -15.58 -1.76
N GLU A 106 8.35 -16.71 -1.05
CA GLU A 106 8.72 -18.01 -1.59
C GLU A 106 7.61 -19.00 -1.22
N GLY A 107 7.07 -19.71 -2.20
CA GLY A 107 5.92 -20.59 -2.01
C GLY A 107 5.08 -20.73 -3.27
N ASP A 108 3.76 -20.76 -3.09
CA ASP A 108 2.82 -20.85 -4.21
C ASP A 108 2.88 -19.58 -5.10
N TYR A 109 3.08 -19.80 -6.41
CA TYR A 109 3.29 -18.71 -7.36
C TYR A 109 2.01 -17.92 -7.64
N GLU A 110 0.85 -18.57 -7.64
CA GLU A 110 -0.43 -17.89 -7.88
C GLU A 110 -0.73 -16.93 -6.73
N LEU A 111 -0.52 -17.38 -5.49
CA LEU A 111 -0.60 -16.53 -4.31
C LEU A 111 0.42 -15.39 -4.35
N GLY A 112 1.69 -15.68 -4.65
CA GLY A 112 2.73 -14.66 -4.74
C GLY A 112 2.43 -13.59 -5.80
N SER A 113 1.84 -14.00 -6.94
CA SER A 113 1.40 -13.12 -8.03
C SER A 113 0.20 -12.27 -7.63
N ALA A 114 -0.72 -12.80 -6.82
CA ALA A 114 -1.81 -12.02 -6.24
C ALA A 114 -1.29 -11.00 -5.20
N LEU A 115 -0.33 -11.41 -4.36
CA LEU A 115 0.26 -10.56 -3.32
C LEU A 115 0.98 -9.34 -3.90
N VAL A 116 1.73 -9.49 -5.01
CA VAL A 116 2.42 -8.34 -5.61
C VAL A 116 1.45 -7.28 -6.16
N LYS A 117 0.30 -7.70 -6.71
CA LYS A 117 -0.78 -6.80 -7.15
C LYS A 117 -1.36 -6.03 -5.98
N MET A 118 -1.68 -6.75 -4.89
CA MET A 118 -2.20 -6.15 -3.67
C MET A 118 -1.19 -5.21 -3.01
N PHE A 119 0.10 -5.53 -3.08
CA PHE A 119 1.18 -4.67 -2.59
C PHE A 119 1.23 -3.35 -3.34
N PHE A 120 1.30 -3.35 -4.68
CA PHE A 120 1.36 -2.10 -5.44
C PHE A 120 0.07 -1.28 -5.34
N TYR A 121 -1.08 -1.95 -5.27
CA TYR A 121 -2.33 -1.26 -4.97
C TYR A 121 -2.25 -0.56 -3.61
N THR A 122 -1.85 -1.26 -2.54
CA THR A 122 -1.73 -0.68 -1.20
C THR A 122 -0.72 0.46 -1.17
N LEU A 123 0.43 0.29 -1.83
CA LEU A 123 1.46 1.30 -1.92
C LEU A 123 0.95 2.56 -2.62
N SER A 124 0.16 2.42 -3.70
CA SER A 124 -0.44 3.56 -4.41
C SER A 124 -1.40 4.38 -3.53
N GLN A 125 -1.99 3.76 -2.51
CA GLN A 125 -2.91 4.40 -1.56
C GLN A 125 -2.22 4.86 -0.26
N ALA A 126 -0.91 4.62 -0.10
CA ALA A 126 -0.17 5.00 1.10
C ALA A 126 0.15 6.51 1.11
N ASP A 127 0.22 7.12 2.28
CA ASP A 127 0.57 8.54 2.42
C ASP A 127 2.06 8.77 2.12
N ASP A 128 2.92 7.92 2.71
CA ASP A 128 4.36 7.86 2.45
C ASP A 128 4.65 6.88 1.29
N VAL A 129 5.28 7.39 0.23
CA VAL A 129 5.64 6.65 -0.99
C VAL A 129 7.16 6.69 -1.22
N PRO A 130 7.75 5.68 -1.87
CA PRO A 130 9.19 5.63 -2.09
C PRO A 130 9.65 6.74 -3.07
N GLU A 131 10.92 7.12 -3.01
CA GLU A 131 11.52 7.97 -4.04
C GLU A 131 11.56 7.23 -5.39
N SER A 132 11.83 5.91 -5.35
CA SER A 132 11.95 5.11 -6.56
C SER A 132 11.56 3.65 -6.33
N ILE A 133 11.10 3.01 -7.41
CA ILE A 133 10.83 1.58 -7.49
C ILE A 133 11.73 1.01 -8.58
N LEU A 134 12.54 0.02 -8.21
CA LEU A 134 13.63 -0.52 -9.01
C LEU A 134 13.27 -1.95 -9.41
N PHE A 135 13.04 -2.18 -10.70
CA PHE A 135 12.68 -3.49 -11.25
C PHE A 135 13.90 -4.18 -11.87
N MET A 136 14.15 -5.41 -11.43
CA MET A 136 15.22 -6.26 -11.92
C MET A 136 14.75 -7.70 -12.09
N ASN A 137 15.53 -8.49 -12.84
CA ASN A 137 15.28 -9.90 -13.09
C ASN A 137 13.82 -10.13 -13.53
N SER A 138 13.07 -11.11 -12.99
CA SER A 138 11.69 -11.34 -13.44
C SER A 138 10.73 -10.22 -13.05
N GLY A 139 11.09 -9.37 -12.08
CA GLY A 139 10.31 -8.19 -11.70
C GLY A 139 10.05 -7.22 -12.85
N VAL A 140 10.89 -7.18 -13.89
CA VAL A 140 10.65 -6.31 -15.07
C VAL A 140 9.38 -6.68 -15.84
N LYS A 141 8.81 -7.87 -15.62
CA LYS A 141 7.53 -8.27 -16.22
C LYS A 141 6.36 -7.50 -15.63
N LEU A 142 6.46 -6.98 -14.40
CA LEU A 142 5.37 -6.27 -13.75
C LEU A 142 5.01 -4.94 -14.45
N PRO A 143 5.95 -4.02 -14.74
CA PRO A 143 5.67 -2.81 -15.52
C PRO A 143 5.49 -3.06 -17.03
N THR A 144 5.55 -4.32 -17.48
CA THR A 144 5.50 -4.68 -18.91
C THR A 144 4.23 -5.46 -19.24
N LEU A 145 3.99 -6.57 -18.55
CA LEU A 145 2.99 -7.57 -18.91
C LEU A 145 1.72 -7.47 -18.05
N ASP A 146 1.82 -6.97 -16.81
CA ASP A 146 0.70 -6.96 -15.88
C ASP A 146 -0.03 -5.60 -15.88
N GLU A 147 -1.16 -5.52 -16.59
CA GLU A 147 -1.97 -4.30 -16.72
C GLU A 147 -2.41 -3.72 -15.37
N GLN A 148 -2.72 -4.58 -14.39
CA GLN A 148 -3.17 -4.12 -13.09
C GLN A 148 -2.03 -3.45 -12.34
N VAL A 149 -0.85 -4.07 -12.32
CA VAL A 149 0.33 -3.46 -11.70
C VAL A 149 0.74 -2.19 -12.42
N VAL A 150 0.72 -2.16 -13.76
CA VAL A 150 0.98 -0.94 -14.55
C VAL A 150 0.06 0.20 -14.12
N SER A 151 -1.23 -0.06 -13.93
CA SER A 151 -2.17 0.99 -13.47
C SER A 151 -1.83 1.55 -12.07
N HIS A 152 -1.37 0.69 -11.15
CA HIS A 152 -0.98 1.11 -9.80
C HIS A 152 0.36 1.85 -9.80
N LEU A 153 1.29 1.44 -10.67
CA LEU A 153 2.56 2.13 -10.86
C LEU A 153 2.37 3.50 -11.51
N GLN A 154 1.42 3.67 -12.43
CA GLN A 154 1.09 4.99 -13.00
C GLN A 154 0.63 5.96 -11.90
N ALA A 155 -0.25 5.50 -11.00
CA ALA A 155 -0.70 6.31 -9.87
C ALA A 155 0.44 6.69 -8.91
N LEU A 156 1.51 5.89 -8.83
CA LEU A 156 2.71 6.20 -8.07
C LEU A 156 3.62 7.19 -8.84
N GLU A 157 3.79 7.01 -10.15
CA GLU A 157 4.55 7.93 -11.00
C GLU A 157 3.94 9.34 -11.03
N ASP A 158 2.60 9.43 -11.09
CA ASP A 158 1.86 10.69 -11.00
C ASP A 158 2.09 11.43 -9.67
N ARG A 159 2.50 10.70 -8.62
CA ARG A 159 2.87 11.23 -7.31
C ARG A 159 4.37 11.50 -7.18
N GLY A 160 5.13 11.38 -8.27
CA GLY A 160 6.56 11.69 -8.34
C GLY A 160 7.49 10.51 -8.03
N VAL A 161 6.96 9.29 -7.90
CA VAL A 161 7.79 8.09 -7.70
C VAL A 161 8.49 7.72 -9.01
N LYS A 162 9.82 7.58 -8.99
CA LYS A 162 10.56 7.17 -10.18
C LYS A 162 10.49 5.66 -10.38
N ILE A 163 10.12 5.22 -11.59
CA ILE A 163 10.06 3.80 -11.93
C ILE A 163 11.26 3.47 -12.83
N LEU A 164 12.21 2.68 -12.33
CA LEU A 164 13.41 2.27 -13.08
C LEU A 164 13.35 0.78 -13.41
N VAL A 165 13.56 0.44 -14.68
CA VAL A 165 13.43 -0.94 -15.18
C VAL A 165 14.72 -1.36 -15.86
N CYS A 166 15.36 -2.43 -15.37
CA CYS A 166 16.64 -2.89 -15.89
C CYS A 166 16.56 -3.30 -17.36
N GLY A 167 17.25 -2.54 -18.23
CA GLY A 167 17.28 -2.77 -19.67
C GLY A 167 17.85 -4.14 -20.06
N THR A 168 18.92 -4.59 -19.40
CA THR A 168 19.49 -5.91 -19.65
C THR A 168 18.50 -7.04 -19.36
N CYS A 169 17.67 -6.89 -18.32
CA CYS A 169 16.63 -7.87 -18.00
C CYS A 169 15.49 -7.85 -19.03
N LEU A 170 15.05 -6.65 -19.46
CA LEU A 170 14.09 -6.52 -20.55
C LEU A 170 14.58 -7.17 -21.85
N ASP A 171 15.85 -6.95 -22.20
CA ASP A 171 16.49 -7.56 -23.36
C ASP A 171 16.54 -9.10 -23.22
N TYR A 172 16.91 -9.61 -22.05
CA TYR A 172 16.94 -11.06 -21.77
C TYR A 172 15.57 -11.72 -21.94
N TYR A 173 14.50 -11.10 -21.42
CA TYR A 173 13.13 -11.61 -21.55
C TYR A 173 12.48 -11.25 -22.89
N LYS A 174 13.16 -10.51 -23.77
CA LYS A 174 12.66 -10.01 -25.06
C LYS A 174 11.43 -9.10 -24.91
N LEU A 175 11.40 -8.29 -23.86
CA LEU A 175 10.27 -7.43 -23.47
C LEU A 175 10.53 -5.93 -23.69
N LYS A 176 11.67 -5.55 -24.27
CA LYS A 176 12.06 -4.14 -24.38
C LYS A 176 11.09 -3.29 -25.19
N GLY A 177 10.47 -3.86 -26.23
CA GLY A 177 9.44 -3.18 -27.02
C GLY A 177 8.06 -3.18 -26.39
N ASP A 178 7.86 -3.96 -25.33
CA ASP A 178 6.57 -4.16 -24.66
C ASP A 178 6.48 -3.40 -23.33
N LEU A 179 7.53 -2.68 -22.92
CA LEU A 179 7.53 -1.92 -21.68
C LEU A 179 6.42 -0.86 -21.72
N LYS A 180 5.50 -0.93 -20.76
CA LYS A 180 4.33 -0.04 -20.69
C LYS A 180 4.57 1.21 -19.83
N LEU A 181 5.41 1.09 -18.81
CA LEU A 181 5.66 2.17 -17.86
C LEU A 181 7.09 2.15 -17.30
N GLY A 182 7.64 3.34 -17.05
CA GLY A 182 8.94 3.54 -16.41
C GLY A 182 10.09 3.76 -17.37
N GLU A 183 11.24 4.13 -16.80
CA GLU A 183 12.47 4.45 -17.51
C GLU A 183 13.36 3.21 -17.62
N ILE A 184 13.84 2.92 -18.84
CA ILE A 184 14.85 1.87 -19.04
C ILE A 184 16.16 2.33 -18.40
N SER A 185 16.61 1.57 -17.40
CA SER A 185 17.73 1.86 -16.52
C SER A 185 18.84 0.82 -16.69
N ASN A 186 19.97 1.02 -16.01
CA ASN A 186 21.04 0.03 -15.91
C ASN A 186 21.44 -0.24 -14.44
N MET A 187 22.44 -1.10 -14.24
CA MET A 187 22.91 -1.50 -12.90
C MET A 187 23.53 -0.34 -12.10
N TYR A 188 24.20 0.62 -12.76
CA TYR A 188 24.78 1.77 -12.08
C TYR A 188 23.69 2.64 -11.46
N ASP A 189 22.66 3.00 -12.21
CA ASP A 189 21.57 3.85 -11.71
C ASP A 189 20.82 3.16 -10.56
N ILE A 190 20.53 1.86 -10.70
CA ILE A 190 19.83 1.08 -9.67
C ILE A 190 20.65 1.03 -8.39
N THR A 191 21.95 0.73 -8.50
CA THR A 191 22.84 0.65 -7.34
C THR A 191 23.01 2.01 -6.67
N GLU A 192 23.14 3.09 -7.46
CA GLU A 192 23.20 4.46 -6.96
C GLU A 192 21.94 4.82 -6.17
N LYS A 193 20.75 4.48 -6.68
CA LYS A 193 19.48 4.68 -5.97
C LYS A 193 19.40 3.90 -4.67
N MET A 194 19.84 2.65 -4.67
CA MET A 194 19.87 1.83 -3.46
C MET A 194 20.84 2.39 -2.42
N PHE A 195 22.02 2.86 -2.82
CA PHE A 195 23.03 3.42 -1.91
C PHE A 195 22.65 4.80 -1.37
N ALA A 196 21.97 5.63 -2.17
CA ALA A 196 21.49 6.94 -1.74
C ALA A 196 20.29 6.84 -0.79
N ALA A 197 19.56 5.72 -0.80
CA ALA A 197 18.39 5.51 0.03
C ALA A 197 18.77 5.22 1.49
N SER A 198 18.05 5.83 2.43
CA SER A 198 18.17 5.50 3.85
C SER A 198 17.58 4.13 4.18
N LYS A 199 16.73 3.59 3.30
CA LYS A 199 16.07 2.30 3.46
C LYS A 199 15.75 1.70 2.09
N VAL A 200 16.05 0.42 1.93
CA VAL A 200 15.65 -0.38 0.76
C VAL A 200 14.70 -1.47 1.24
N ILE A 201 13.50 -1.52 0.69
CA ILE A 201 12.56 -2.64 0.87
C ILE A 201 12.73 -3.57 -0.33
N ALA A 202 13.31 -4.75 -0.12
CA ALA A 202 13.52 -5.74 -1.17
C ALA A 202 12.42 -6.81 -1.13
N LEU A 203 11.82 -7.08 -2.29
CA LEU A 203 10.73 -8.04 -2.51
C LEU A 203 11.10 -9.04 -3.62
#